data_AF-A0A849QM17-F1
#
_entry.id   AF-A0A849QM17-F1
#
_cell.length_a   1.000
_cell.length_b   1.000
_cell.length_c   1.000
_cell.angle_alpha   90.00
_cell.angle_beta   90.00
_cell.angle_gamma   90.00
#
_symmetry.space_group_name_H-M   'P 1'
#
loop_
_entity.id
_entity.type
_entity.pdbx_description
1 polymer ?
#
loop_
_entity_poly.entity_id
_entity_poly.type
_entity_poly.pdbx_seq_one_letter_code
_entity_poly.pdbx_strand_id
1 'polypeptide(L)'
;MKIYGMDFTSAPRRKKPITYTECTLENGILQVNNLRYFEHFNQFEYFLDSEGDWILGIDFPFSQPRKLITNLELPLTWEGYVDIIGKMNKHAFEDMLTEYCHSRPKGDKHHFRVTDKIAKSCSPMTLYGTPVGKMFYQGAPRLLKSTVSILPSRPIHGSRIVVEAYPKLVAMKWIGKRGYKNDTKKKQSDEQKTARSEIVRGLCSGELRDYYGFDIELSEKLKFALVEDPTGDNLDALLCAVQTGWAYEQRDQGYGIPSDCDPLEGWIVDPDLLSSPWDTYIPPCSRFES
;
A
#
# COMPACT_ATOMS: atom_id res chain seq x y z
N MET A 1 -18.13 0.91 10.04
CA MET A 1 -16.88 1.69 9.83
C MET A 1 -16.71 1.97 8.35
N LYS A 2 -16.27 3.17 7.95
CA LYS A 2 -15.91 3.45 6.54
C LYS A 2 -14.51 2.91 6.25
N ILE A 3 -14.42 2.05 5.23
CA ILE A 3 -13.17 1.44 4.77
C ILE A 3 -12.92 1.90 3.33
N TYR A 4 -11.71 2.36 3.05
CA TYR A 4 -11.29 2.72 1.71
C TYR A 4 -10.06 1.92 1.31
N GLY A 5 -10.01 1.50 0.05
CA GLY A 5 -8.82 0.90 -0.55
C GLY A 5 -8.48 1.61 -1.85
N MET A 6 -7.19 1.84 -2.11
CA MET A 6 -6.77 2.74 -3.19
C MET A 6 -5.58 2.17 -3.97
N ASP A 7 -5.74 2.06 -5.29
CA ASP A 7 -4.66 1.86 -6.24
C ASP A 7 -4.10 3.23 -6.66
N PHE A 8 -2.86 3.50 -6.23
CA PHE A 8 -2.26 4.83 -6.37
C PHE A 8 -1.38 4.92 -7.61
N THR A 9 -1.44 6.06 -8.29
CA THR A 9 -0.54 6.36 -9.40
C THR A 9 0.24 7.65 -9.19
N SER A 10 1.52 7.64 -9.57
CA SER A 10 2.40 8.81 -9.48
C SER A 10 2.11 9.93 -10.50
N ALA A 11 1.13 9.74 -11.39
CA ALA A 11 0.79 10.67 -12.46
C ALA A 11 -0.70 10.54 -12.85
N PRO A 12 -1.63 10.88 -11.92
CA PRO A 12 -3.05 10.77 -12.16
C PRO A 12 -3.47 11.68 -13.31
N ARG A 13 -4.35 11.14 -14.14
CA ARG A 13 -4.98 11.82 -15.27
C ARG A 13 -6.24 11.05 -15.63
N ARG A 14 -7.14 11.64 -16.42
CA ARG A 14 -8.36 10.96 -16.93
C ARG A 14 -8.16 9.55 -17.49
N LYS A 15 -7.02 9.25 -18.12
CA LYS A 15 -6.71 7.91 -18.68
C LYS A 15 -6.06 6.93 -17.70
N LYS A 16 -5.58 7.42 -16.56
CA LYS A 16 -4.94 6.64 -15.49
C LYS A 16 -5.16 7.42 -14.19
N PRO A 17 -6.38 7.40 -13.63
CA PRO A 17 -6.67 8.10 -12.38
C PRO A 17 -6.03 7.34 -11.20
N ILE A 18 -6.08 7.93 -10.01
CA ILE A 18 -6.03 7.14 -8.77
C ILE A 18 -7.39 6.48 -8.63
N THR A 19 -7.44 5.17 -8.45
CA THR A 19 -8.69 4.41 -8.30
C THR A 19 -8.87 4.06 -6.83
N TYR A 20 -10.09 4.22 -6.30
CA TYR A 20 -10.38 3.80 -4.94
C TYR A 20 -11.77 3.19 -4.80
N THR A 21 -11.89 2.30 -3.83
CA THR A 21 -13.13 1.61 -3.49
C THR A 21 -13.65 2.15 -2.17
N GLU A 22 -14.93 2.49 -2.13
CA GLU A 22 -15.65 2.89 -0.92
C GLU A 22 -16.39 1.69 -0.35
N CYS A 23 -16.08 1.32 0.89
CA CYS A 23 -16.71 0.22 1.58
C CYS A 23 -17.24 0.62 2.95
N THR A 24 -18.19 -0.15 3.45
CA THR A 24 -18.62 -0.12 4.86
C THR A 24 -18.35 -1.49 5.46
N LEU A 25 -17.61 -1.54 6.55
CA LEU A 25 -17.44 -2.76 7.34
C LEU A 25 -18.36 -2.70 8.56
N GLU A 26 -19.27 -3.67 8.64
CA GLU A 26 -20.24 -3.79 9.72
C GLU A 26 -20.62 -5.27 9.92
N ASN A 27 -20.71 -5.72 11.17
CA ASN A 27 -21.12 -7.08 11.54
C ASN A 27 -20.37 -8.21 10.79
N GLY A 28 -19.06 -8.01 10.55
CA GLY A 28 -18.21 -8.98 9.85
C GLY A 28 -18.52 -9.11 8.35
N ILE A 29 -19.10 -8.08 7.74
CA ILE A 29 -19.35 -7.97 6.30
C ILE A 29 -18.76 -6.67 5.77
N LEU A 30 -17.89 -6.77 4.78
CA LEU A 30 -17.37 -5.64 4.01
C LEU A 30 -18.29 -5.38 2.82
N GLN A 31 -19.20 -4.43 2.95
CA GLN A 31 -20.10 -4.01 1.87
C GLN A 31 -19.38 -3.05 0.93
N VAL A 32 -19.30 -3.40 -0.36
CA VAL A 32 -18.67 -2.57 -1.39
C VAL A 32 -19.70 -1.63 -2.00
N ASN A 33 -19.57 -0.33 -1.71
CA ASN A 33 -20.56 0.68 -2.07
C ASN A 33 -20.32 1.24 -3.47
N ASN A 34 -19.10 1.73 -3.74
CA ASN A 34 -18.75 2.38 -4.99
C ASN A 34 -17.30 2.14 -5.41
N LEU A 35 -17.08 2.18 -6.72
CA LEU A 35 -15.77 2.38 -7.33
C LEU A 35 -15.67 3.85 -7.78
N ARG A 36 -14.61 4.53 -7.38
CA ARG A 36 -14.41 5.97 -7.55
C ARG A 36 -13.00 6.26 -8.06
N TYR A 37 -12.82 7.47 -8.55
CA TYR A 37 -11.59 7.88 -9.24
C TYR A 37 -11.21 9.31 -8.89
N PHE A 38 -9.90 9.55 -8.76
CA PHE A 38 -9.32 10.89 -8.72
C PHE A 38 -8.47 11.12 -9.96
N GLU A 39 -8.89 12.04 -10.83
CA GLU A 39 -8.14 12.37 -12.04
C GLU A 39 -6.93 13.26 -11.75
N HIS A 40 -6.89 13.88 -10.57
CA HIS A 40 -5.89 14.85 -10.15
C HIS A 40 -5.56 14.69 -8.67
N PHE A 41 -4.32 15.03 -8.29
CA PHE A 41 -3.88 14.92 -6.91
C PHE A 41 -4.66 15.79 -5.92
N ASN A 42 -5.14 16.96 -6.32
CA ASN A 42 -5.93 17.82 -5.43
C ASN A 42 -7.21 17.13 -4.95
N GLN A 43 -7.83 16.27 -5.76
CA GLN A 43 -9.02 15.51 -5.33
C GLN A 43 -8.66 14.48 -4.25
N PHE A 44 -7.49 13.83 -4.36
CA PHE A 44 -6.96 12.97 -3.31
C PHE A 44 -6.63 13.76 -2.05
N GLU A 45 -5.99 14.93 -2.17
CA GLU A 45 -5.68 15.82 -1.05
C GLU A 45 -6.97 16.27 -0.31
N TYR A 46 -8.00 16.70 -1.05
CA TYR A 46 -9.31 17.03 -0.45
C TYR A 46 -9.97 15.83 0.24
N PHE A 47 -9.79 14.62 -0.28
CA PHE A 47 -10.30 13.41 0.35
C PHE A 47 -9.60 13.10 1.68
N LEU A 48 -8.28 13.31 1.78
CA LEU A 48 -7.56 13.13 3.05
C LEU A 48 -8.07 14.07 4.15
N ASP A 49 -8.60 15.23 3.78
CA ASP A 49 -9.19 16.20 4.70
C ASP A 49 -10.70 15.99 4.93
N SER A 50 -11.31 14.97 4.32
CA SER A 50 -12.74 14.69 4.48
C SER A 50 -13.11 14.35 5.93
N GLU A 51 -14.32 14.76 6.32
CA GLU A 51 -14.84 14.60 7.68
C GLU A 51 -15.27 13.16 8.00
N GLY A 52 -15.31 12.87 9.31
CA GLY A 52 -15.76 11.61 9.88
C GLY A 52 -14.66 10.57 10.04
N ASP A 53 -15.06 9.43 10.58
CA ASP A 53 -14.15 8.34 10.91
C ASP A 53 -14.01 7.39 9.72
N TRP A 54 -12.76 7.12 9.36
CA TRP A 54 -12.46 6.22 8.25
C TRP A 54 -11.03 5.70 8.33
N ILE A 55 -10.80 4.59 7.65
CA ILE A 55 -9.46 4.04 7.42
C ILE A 55 -9.26 3.82 5.92
N LEU A 56 -8.04 4.08 5.46
CA LEU A 56 -7.64 3.98 4.06
C LEU A 56 -6.37 3.14 3.92
N GLY A 57 -6.42 2.10 3.10
CA GLY A 57 -5.24 1.39 2.61
C GLY A 57 -4.85 1.86 1.21
N ILE A 58 -3.57 2.12 0.98
CA ILE A 58 -3.08 2.62 -0.31
C ILE A 58 -1.94 1.74 -0.84
N ASP A 59 -2.02 1.37 -2.13
CA ASP A 59 -0.96 0.66 -2.86
C ASP A 59 0.19 1.60 -3.28
N PHE A 60 1.02 1.99 -2.32
CA PHE A 60 2.38 2.47 -2.56
C PHE A 60 3.20 2.44 -1.26
N PRO A 61 4.54 2.34 -1.31
CA PRO A 61 5.36 2.37 -0.12
C PRO A 61 5.34 3.76 0.54
N PHE A 62 4.98 3.84 1.82
CA PHE A 62 4.91 5.12 2.55
C PHE A 62 6.28 5.67 2.92
N SER A 63 7.33 4.86 2.81
CA SER A 63 8.66 5.20 3.28
C SER A 63 9.77 4.68 2.34
N GLN A 64 11.01 5.04 2.68
CA GLN A 64 12.21 4.50 2.05
C GLN A 64 12.95 3.57 3.02
N PRO A 65 13.81 2.65 2.54
CA PRO A 65 14.61 1.79 3.40
C PRO A 65 15.50 2.60 4.35
N ARG A 66 15.58 2.22 5.63
CA ARG A 66 16.42 2.88 6.64
C ARG A 66 17.86 3.04 6.16
N LYS A 67 18.41 2.00 5.52
CA LYS A 67 19.78 2.02 4.98
C LYS A 67 20.00 3.15 3.98
N LEU A 68 19.02 3.45 3.13
CA LEU A 68 19.09 4.59 2.21
C LEU A 68 19.10 5.90 3.00
N ILE A 69 18.14 6.06 3.92
CA ILE A 69 17.96 7.28 4.72
C ILE A 69 19.24 7.59 5.50
N THR A 70 19.83 6.59 6.16
CA THR A 70 21.10 6.71 6.89
C THR A 70 22.26 7.08 5.98
N ASN A 71 22.42 6.42 4.83
CA ASN A 71 23.55 6.67 3.94
C ASN A 71 23.47 8.03 3.23
N LEU A 72 22.27 8.59 3.07
CA LEU A 72 22.06 9.94 2.56
C LEU A 72 22.11 11.01 3.66
N GLU A 73 22.37 10.61 4.91
CA GLU A 73 22.41 11.50 6.07
C GLU A 73 21.11 12.31 6.24
N LEU A 74 19.99 11.72 5.84
CA LEU A 74 18.66 12.31 6.02
C LEU A 74 18.20 12.15 7.48
N PRO A 75 17.28 13.01 7.97
CA PRO A 75 16.70 12.87 9.29
C PRO A 75 16.14 11.47 9.54
N LEU A 76 16.43 10.88 10.70
CA LEU A 76 15.96 9.54 11.07
C LEU A 76 14.53 9.56 11.67
N THR A 77 13.70 10.50 11.22
CA THR A 77 12.26 10.56 11.51
C THR A 77 11.51 10.62 10.19
N TRP A 78 10.36 9.95 10.10
CA TRP A 78 9.58 9.90 8.86
C TRP A 78 9.20 11.28 8.36
N GLU A 79 8.67 12.13 9.25
CA GLU A 79 8.31 13.51 8.93
C GLU A 79 9.52 14.32 8.44
N GLY A 80 10.67 14.19 9.10
CA GLY A 80 11.86 14.98 8.80
C GLY A 80 12.42 14.70 7.40
N TYR A 81 12.58 13.43 7.02
CA TYR A 81 13.12 13.12 5.70
C TYR A 81 12.06 13.26 4.59
N VAL A 82 10.79 12.97 4.87
CA VAL A 82 9.71 13.16 3.88
C VAL A 82 9.50 14.64 3.58
N ASP A 83 9.65 15.53 4.55
CA ASP A 83 9.61 16.99 4.33
C ASP A 83 10.75 17.46 3.40
N ILE A 84 11.98 16.99 3.63
CA ILE A 84 13.13 17.27 2.76
C ILE A 84 12.86 16.78 1.33
N ILE A 85 12.43 15.53 1.18
CA ILE A 85 12.11 14.96 -0.13
C ILE A 85 10.96 15.73 -0.81
N GLY A 86 9.94 16.10 -0.05
CA GLY A 86 8.78 16.85 -0.53
C GLY A 86 9.10 18.27 -1.02
N LYS A 87 10.25 18.83 -0.62
CA LYS A 87 10.78 20.11 -1.11
C LYS A 87 11.64 19.97 -2.37
N MET A 88 12.09 18.76 -2.70
CA MET A 88 12.77 18.50 -3.97
C MET A 88 11.79 18.62 -5.13
N ASN A 89 12.31 18.91 -6.33
CA ASN A 89 11.55 18.63 -7.53
C ASN A 89 11.71 17.14 -7.91
N LYS A 90 10.81 16.65 -8.77
CA LYS A 90 10.75 15.23 -9.14
C LYS A 90 12.05 14.72 -9.77
N HIS A 91 12.68 15.53 -10.62
CA HIS A 91 13.92 15.13 -11.29
C HIS A 91 15.06 14.99 -10.29
N ALA A 92 15.21 15.94 -9.38
CA ALA A 92 16.22 15.88 -8.32
C ALA A 92 16.07 14.65 -7.43
N PHE A 93 14.84 14.23 -7.11
CA PHE A 93 14.60 12.99 -6.37
C PHE A 93 14.99 11.74 -7.18
N GLU A 94 14.62 11.69 -8.47
CA GLU A 94 14.98 10.57 -9.35
C GLU A 94 16.51 10.48 -9.55
N ASP A 95 17.18 11.62 -9.71
CA ASP A 95 18.63 11.70 -9.86
C ASP A 95 19.35 11.28 -8.58
N MET A 96 18.89 11.75 -7.42
CA MET A 96 19.42 11.34 -6.11
C MET A 96 19.41 9.82 -5.94
N LEU A 97 18.29 9.15 -6.25
CA LEU A 97 18.21 7.69 -6.18
C LEU A 97 19.11 7.01 -7.20
N THR A 98 19.20 7.56 -8.40
CA THR A 98 20.03 7.01 -9.49
C THR A 98 21.52 7.10 -9.16
N GLU A 99 21.99 8.27 -8.73
CA GLU A 99 23.36 8.52 -8.28
C GLU A 99 23.72 7.66 -7.07
N TYR A 100 22.80 7.56 -6.11
CA TYR A 100 22.95 6.67 -4.98
C TYR A 100 23.22 5.24 -5.45
N CYS A 101 22.35 4.68 -6.29
CA CYS A 101 22.49 3.32 -6.83
C CYS A 101 23.79 3.12 -7.63
N HIS A 102 24.23 4.12 -8.39
CA HIS A 102 25.47 4.08 -9.16
C HIS A 102 26.72 4.05 -8.27
N SER A 103 26.67 4.72 -7.11
CA SER A 103 27.78 4.74 -6.15
C SER A 103 27.92 3.44 -5.34
N ARG A 104 26.93 2.53 -5.39
CA ARG A 104 26.91 1.32 -4.55
C ARG A 104 27.65 0.13 -5.19
N PRO A 105 28.32 -0.70 -4.38
CA PRO A 105 28.87 -1.97 -4.82
C PRO A 105 27.82 -2.87 -5.49
N LYS A 106 28.30 -3.80 -6.33
CA LYS A 106 27.43 -4.83 -6.93
C LYS A 106 26.75 -5.64 -5.82
N GLY A 107 25.43 -5.82 -5.93
CA GLY A 107 24.61 -6.53 -4.95
C GLY A 107 24.01 -5.64 -3.86
N ASP A 108 24.42 -4.38 -3.76
CA ASP A 108 23.95 -3.44 -2.73
C ASP A 108 23.29 -2.18 -3.33
N LYS A 109 22.84 -2.24 -4.59
CA LYS A 109 22.29 -1.07 -5.30
C LYS A 109 20.88 -0.70 -4.86
N HIS A 110 20.05 -1.71 -4.56
CA HIS A 110 18.67 -1.51 -4.11
C HIS A 110 18.52 -2.05 -2.70
N HIS A 111 17.97 -1.23 -1.81
CA HIS A 111 17.67 -1.61 -0.45
C HIS A 111 16.18 -1.90 -0.31
N PHE A 112 15.84 -2.78 0.62
CA PHE A 112 14.48 -3.21 0.87
C PHE A 112 14.21 -3.00 2.35
N ARG A 113 13.00 -2.52 2.66
CA ARG A 113 12.51 -2.51 4.03
C ARG A 113 12.30 -3.94 4.51
N VAL A 114 12.16 -4.12 5.82
CA VAL A 114 11.83 -5.44 6.37
C VAL A 114 10.54 -5.98 5.73
N THR A 115 9.48 -5.18 5.72
CA THR A 115 8.18 -5.58 5.15
C THR A 115 8.27 -5.97 3.67
N ASP A 116 9.09 -5.26 2.87
CA ASP A 116 9.24 -5.55 1.43
C ASP A 116 9.84 -6.93 1.16
N LYS A 117 10.80 -7.35 2.01
CA LYS A 117 11.45 -8.66 1.89
C LYS A 117 10.47 -9.79 2.19
N ILE A 118 9.66 -9.63 3.23
CA ILE A 118 8.67 -10.63 3.64
C ILE A 118 7.56 -10.71 2.58
N ALA A 119 7.03 -9.55 2.16
CA ALA A 119 5.98 -9.44 1.14
C ALA A 119 6.45 -9.79 -0.27
N LYS A 120 7.77 -9.90 -0.49
CA LYS A 120 8.41 -10.05 -1.81
C LYS A 120 7.95 -8.95 -2.78
N SER A 121 7.85 -7.73 -2.27
CA SER A 121 7.50 -6.53 -3.02
C SER A 121 8.74 -5.90 -3.69
N CYS A 122 8.53 -4.83 -4.45
CA CYS A 122 9.63 -4.06 -5.03
C CYS A 122 10.25 -3.14 -3.97
N SER A 123 11.56 -2.88 -4.10
CA SER A 123 12.22 -1.82 -3.32
C SER A 123 11.52 -0.47 -3.55
N PRO A 124 11.24 0.33 -2.50
CA PRO A 124 10.72 1.70 -2.63
C PRO A 124 11.66 2.65 -3.41
N MET A 125 12.88 2.20 -3.72
CA MET A 125 13.84 2.92 -4.57
C MET A 125 13.58 2.70 -6.08
N THR A 126 12.62 1.85 -6.46
CA THR A 126 12.42 1.45 -7.86
C THR A 126 11.77 2.56 -8.67
N LEU A 127 12.49 3.07 -9.68
CA LEU A 127 12.03 4.15 -10.57
C LEU A 127 11.43 3.68 -11.90
N TYR A 128 11.72 2.46 -12.36
CA TYR A 128 11.31 1.94 -13.67
C TYR A 128 10.65 0.57 -13.56
N GLY A 129 9.81 0.21 -14.55
CA GLY A 129 8.98 -0.99 -14.49
C GLY A 129 7.75 -0.76 -13.64
N THR A 130 7.85 -1.03 -12.34
CA THR A 130 6.84 -0.68 -11.32
C THR A 130 7.40 0.49 -10.50
N PRO A 131 7.08 1.75 -10.85
CA PRO A 131 7.80 2.92 -10.37
C PRO A 131 7.36 3.35 -8.96
N VAL A 132 7.41 2.43 -7.99
CA VAL A 132 6.95 2.64 -6.61
C VAL A 132 7.73 3.76 -5.90
N GLY A 133 8.97 4.05 -6.29
CA GLY A 133 9.69 5.23 -5.79
C GLY A 133 9.08 6.55 -6.27
N LYS A 134 8.54 6.59 -7.49
CA LYS A 134 7.79 7.77 -7.97
C LYS A 134 6.44 7.88 -7.27
N MET A 135 5.83 6.77 -6.88
CA MET A 135 4.61 6.76 -6.08
C MET A 135 4.88 7.29 -4.68
N PHE A 136 5.94 6.81 -3.99
CA PHE A 136 6.40 7.37 -2.72
C PHE A 136 6.62 8.89 -2.80
N TYR A 137 7.37 9.38 -3.79
CA TYR A 137 7.64 10.81 -3.98
C TYR A 137 6.36 11.65 -4.12
N GLN A 138 5.31 11.10 -4.73
CA GLN A 138 4.05 11.82 -4.87
C GLN A 138 3.13 11.63 -3.64
N GLY A 139 3.08 10.43 -3.08
CA GLY A 139 2.13 10.07 -2.04
C GLY A 139 2.57 10.54 -0.65
N ALA A 140 3.79 10.21 -0.23
CA ALA A 140 4.25 10.47 1.14
C ALA A 140 4.24 11.96 1.53
N PRO A 141 4.74 12.90 0.69
CA PRO A 141 4.63 14.33 1.01
C PRO A 141 3.19 14.85 1.10
N ARG A 142 2.23 14.23 0.39
CA ARG A 142 0.81 14.58 0.48
C ARG A 142 0.19 14.07 1.77
N LEU A 143 0.52 12.84 2.16
CA LEU A 143 0.14 12.30 3.46
C LEU A 143 0.70 13.17 4.60
N LEU A 144 1.97 13.57 4.53
CA LEU A 144 2.60 14.44 5.54
C LEU A 144 1.87 15.78 5.74
N LYS A 145 1.39 16.39 4.63
CA LYS A 145 0.66 17.66 4.66
C LYS A 145 -0.77 17.54 5.19
N SER A 146 -1.33 16.33 5.19
CA SER A 146 -2.68 16.07 5.68
C SER A 146 -2.73 15.91 7.20
N THR A 147 -3.94 15.83 7.73
CA THR A 147 -4.24 15.69 9.16
C THR A 147 -4.60 14.24 9.55
N VAL A 148 -4.20 13.27 8.73
CA VAL A 148 -4.46 11.84 8.95
C VAL A 148 -3.37 11.20 9.81
N SER A 149 -3.72 10.14 10.54
CA SER A 149 -2.78 9.30 11.27
C SER A 149 -2.21 8.23 10.34
N ILE A 150 -0.89 8.23 10.16
CA ILE A 150 -0.21 7.35 9.21
C ILE A 150 0.50 6.26 10.00
N LEU A 151 0.04 5.02 9.91
CA LEU A 151 0.57 3.94 10.73
C LEU A 151 1.63 3.12 9.98
N PRO A 152 2.72 2.70 10.64
CA PRO A 152 3.18 3.12 11.97
C PRO A 152 4.05 4.38 11.96
N SER A 153 4.26 5.00 10.79
CA SER A 153 5.33 6.00 10.59
C SER A 153 5.11 7.37 11.23
N ARG A 154 3.85 7.80 11.36
CA ARG A 154 3.47 9.07 11.96
C ARG A 154 2.08 8.93 12.61
N PRO A 155 1.98 8.20 13.72
CA PRO A 155 0.73 8.09 14.46
C PRO A 155 0.44 9.43 15.12
N ILE A 156 -0.71 10.03 14.78
CA ILE A 156 -1.23 11.21 15.46
C ILE A 156 -2.62 10.91 16.02
N HIS A 157 -3.08 11.74 16.96
CA HIS A 157 -4.44 11.63 17.49
C HIS A 157 -5.44 11.98 16.40
N GLY A 158 -6.24 11.01 15.98
CA GLY A 158 -7.28 11.18 14.99
C GLY A 158 -7.92 9.86 14.61
N SER A 159 -9.17 9.92 14.16
CA SER A 159 -9.95 8.75 13.72
C SER A 159 -9.82 8.45 12.22
N ARG A 160 -9.02 9.25 11.50
CA ARG A 160 -8.71 9.09 10.08
C ARG A 160 -7.35 8.42 9.95
N ILE A 161 -7.37 7.14 9.65
CA ILE A 161 -6.19 6.27 9.67
C ILE A 161 -5.76 5.93 8.24
N VAL A 162 -4.46 5.94 7.96
CA VAL A 162 -3.90 5.52 6.68
C VAL A 162 -2.87 4.42 6.93
N VAL A 163 -3.00 3.31 6.21
CA VAL A 163 -2.12 2.13 6.26
C VAL A 163 -1.60 1.79 4.87
N GLU A 164 -0.42 1.19 4.79
CA GLU A 164 0.14 0.74 3.52
C GLU A 164 -0.47 -0.61 3.14
N ALA A 165 -1.04 -0.71 1.94
CA ALA A 165 -1.62 -1.93 1.41
C ALA A 165 -0.75 -2.47 0.25
N TYR A 166 -0.87 -3.76 -0.03
CA TYR A 166 -0.21 -4.39 -1.17
C TYR A 166 -1.14 -5.45 -1.79
N PRO A 167 -1.94 -5.08 -2.81
CA PRO A 167 -3.07 -5.88 -3.29
C PRO A 167 -2.65 -7.25 -3.85
N LYS A 168 -1.38 -7.35 -4.28
CA LYS A 168 -0.82 -8.61 -4.79
C LYS A 168 -0.86 -9.73 -3.74
N LEU A 169 -0.64 -9.45 -2.45
CA LEU A 169 -0.71 -10.49 -1.40
C LEU A 169 -2.09 -11.14 -1.36
N VAL A 170 -3.13 -10.32 -1.46
CA VAL A 170 -4.54 -10.75 -1.52
C VAL A 170 -4.80 -11.54 -2.80
N ALA A 171 -4.42 -11.01 -3.97
CA ALA A 171 -4.64 -11.69 -5.25
C ALA A 171 -4.01 -13.10 -5.29
N MET A 172 -2.79 -13.25 -4.75
CA MET A 172 -2.05 -14.51 -4.78
C MET A 172 -2.76 -15.66 -4.06
N LYS A 173 -3.71 -15.39 -3.16
CA LYS A 173 -4.51 -16.42 -2.47
C LYS A 173 -5.27 -17.32 -3.45
N TRP A 174 -5.79 -16.76 -4.53
CA TRP A 174 -6.60 -17.50 -5.51
C TRP A 174 -5.85 -17.84 -6.79
N ILE A 175 -4.90 -16.99 -7.21
CA ILE A 175 -4.26 -17.15 -8.51
C ILE A 175 -2.78 -17.52 -8.45
N GLY A 176 -2.21 -17.62 -7.25
CA GLY A 176 -0.78 -17.85 -7.05
C GLY A 176 0.05 -16.80 -7.79
N LYS A 177 1.08 -17.23 -8.53
CA LYS A 177 2.00 -16.31 -9.24
C LYS A 177 1.48 -15.81 -10.60
N ARG A 178 0.25 -16.14 -11.00
CA ARG A 178 -0.30 -15.70 -12.29
C ARG A 178 -0.48 -14.17 -12.29
N GLY A 179 -0.35 -13.56 -13.46
CA GLY A 179 -0.69 -12.14 -13.64
C GLY A 179 -2.18 -11.97 -13.95
N TYR A 180 -2.81 -10.95 -13.36
CA TYR A 180 -4.22 -10.61 -13.60
C TYR A 180 -4.40 -9.23 -14.26
N LYS A 181 -3.32 -8.49 -14.49
CA LYS A 181 -3.36 -7.14 -15.08
C LYS A 181 -2.20 -6.83 -16.00
N ASN A 182 -2.43 -5.91 -16.94
CA ASN A 182 -1.37 -5.29 -17.74
C ASN A 182 -1.75 -3.89 -18.24
N ASP A 183 -0.92 -2.89 -17.93
CA ASP A 183 -1.09 -1.51 -18.41
C ASP A 183 -0.96 -1.39 -19.94
N THR A 184 -0.24 -2.31 -20.59
CA THR A 184 -0.05 -2.28 -22.04
C THR A 184 -1.18 -3.02 -22.73
N LYS A 185 -2.06 -2.31 -23.43
CA LYS A 185 -3.22 -2.89 -24.16
C LYS A 185 -2.88 -4.12 -25.00
N LYS A 186 -1.76 -4.10 -25.73
CA LYS A 186 -1.31 -5.23 -26.59
C LYS A 186 -0.88 -6.48 -25.81
N LYS A 187 -0.69 -6.38 -24.49
CA LYS A 187 -0.27 -7.45 -23.57
C LYS A 187 -1.42 -7.90 -22.65
N GLN A 188 -2.63 -7.38 -22.85
CA GLN A 188 -3.82 -7.81 -22.14
C GLN A 188 -4.33 -9.11 -22.76
N SER A 189 -4.71 -10.08 -21.93
CA SER A 189 -5.10 -11.42 -22.39
C SER A 189 -6.33 -11.98 -21.67
N ASP A 190 -6.96 -12.99 -22.28
CA ASP A 190 -8.12 -13.68 -21.69
C ASP A 190 -7.72 -14.50 -20.45
N GLU A 191 -6.48 -14.95 -20.33
CA GLU A 191 -5.97 -15.60 -19.12
C GLU A 191 -5.95 -14.62 -17.94
N GLN A 192 -5.61 -13.34 -18.17
CA GLN A 192 -5.65 -12.32 -17.12
C GLN A 192 -7.09 -12.03 -16.70
N LYS A 193 -8.03 -12.01 -17.66
CA LYS A 193 -9.47 -11.89 -17.38
C LYS A 193 -9.99 -13.08 -16.55
N THR A 194 -9.55 -14.29 -16.90
CA THR A 194 -9.85 -15.51 -16.13
C THR A 194 -9.30 -15.40 -14.71
N ALA A 195 -8.06 -14.94 -14.54
CA ALA A 195 -7.46 -14.71 -13.22
C ALA A 195 -8.25 -13.68 -12.39
N ARG A 196 -8.71 -12.56 -12.99
CA ARG A 196 -9.59 -11.59 -12.29
C ARG A 196 -10.92 -12.22 -11.86
N SER A 197 -11.55 -13.02 -12.73
CA SER A 197 -12.77 -13.76 -12.41
C SER A 197 -12.58 -14.72 -11.23
N GLU A 198 -11.45 -15.44 -11.20
CA GLU A 198 -11.10 -16.33 -10.09
C GLU A 198 -10.89 -15.57 -8.77
N ILE A 199 -10.20 -14.42 -8.80
CA ILE A 199 -10.06 -13.56 -7.61
C ILE A 199 -11.43 -13.10 -7.12
N VAL A 200 -12.29 -12.56 -8.00
CA VAL A 200 -13.62 -12.07 -7.61
C VAL A 200 -14.49 -13.20 -7.04
N ARG A 201 -14.43 -14.40 -7.63
CA ARG A 201 -15.13 -15.57 -7.09
C ARG A 201 -14.59 -15.97 -5.72
N GLY A 202 -13.27 -15.95 -5.55
CA GLY A 202 -12.59 -16.24 -4.29
C GLY A 202 -12.97 -15.27 -3.17
N LEU A 203 -12.99 -13.97 -3.49
CA LEU A 203 -13.48 -12.93 -2.59
C LEU A 203 -14.92 -13.20 -2.12
N CYS A 204 -15.81 -13.63 -3.03
CA CYS A 204 -17.21 -13.92 -2.72
C CYS A 204 -17.44 -15.31 -2.08
N SER A 205 -16.37 -16.04 -1.74
CA SER A 205 -16.44 -17.36 -1.13
C SER A 205 -16.11 -17.29 0.37
N GLY A 206 -16.44 -18.36 1.11
CA GLY A 206 -16.08 -18.46 2.52
C GLY A 206 -14.58 -18.40 2.81
N GLU A 207 -13.72 -18.66 1.81
CA GLU A 207 -12.27 -18.57 1.95
C GLU A 207 -11.81 -17.16 2.35
N LEU A 208 -12.51 -16.10 1.93
CA LEU A 208 -12.16 -14.73 2.32
C LEU A 208 -12.23 -14.57 3.84
N ARG A 209 -13.30 -15.09 4.45
CA ARG A 209 -13.50 -15.06 5.90
C ARG A 209 -12.42 -15.84 6.63
N ASP A 210 -11.99 -16.98 6.10
CA ASP A 210 -10.91 -17.77 6.69
C ASP A 210 -9.58 -17.00 6.71
N TYR A 211 -9.27 -16.21 5.67
CA TYR A 211 -8.04 -15.43 5.61
C TYR A 211 -8.10 -14.08 6.34
N TYR A 212 -9.21 -13.34 6.21
CA TYR A 212 -9.31 -11.93 6.63
C TYR A 212 -10.36 -11.67 7.71
N GLY A 213 -11.15 -12.66 8.11
CA GLY A 213 -12.07 -12.58 9.24
C GLY A 213 -13.47 -12.02 8.93
N PHE A 214 -13.76 -11.68 7.68
CA PHE A 214 -15.08 -11.15 7.25
C PHE A 214 -15.47 -11.66 5.86
N ASP A 215 -16.77 -11.62 5.57
CA ASP A 215 -17.28 -11.82 4.21
C ASP A 215 -17.33 -10.50 3.45
N ILE A 216 -17.44 -10.55 2.12
CA ILE A 216 -17.60 -9.37 1.28
C ILE A 216 -18.93 -9.43 0.52
N GLU A 217 -19.58 -8.28 0.42
CA GLU A 217 -20.78 -8.13 -0.40
C GLU A 217 -20.48 -7.28 -1.64
N LEU A 218 -20.66 -7.90 -2.80
CA LEU A 218 -20.46 -7.29 -4.12
C LEU A 218 -21.72 -7.48 -4.96
N SER A 219 -22.24 -6.38 -5.52
CA SER A 219 -23.30 -6.46 -6.53
C SER A 219 -22.79 -7.07 -7.83
N GLU A 220 -23.66 -7.71 -8.61
CA GLU A 220 -23.29 -8.27 -9.92
C GLU A 220 -22.69 -7.21 -10.87
N LYS A 221 -23.16 -5.96 -10.79
CA LYS A 221 -22.59 -4.84 -11.53
C LYS A 221 -21.13 -4.59 -11.17
N LEU A 222 -20.79 -4.65 -9.88
CA LEU A 222 -19.42 -4.47 -9.41
C LEU A 222 -18.55 -5.66 -9.80
N LYS A 223 -19.04 -6.90 -9.64
CA LYS A 223 -18.32 -8.11 -10.08
C LYS A 223 -17.95 -8.02 -11.56
N PHE A 224 -18.90 -7.63 -12.41
CA PHE A 224 -18.65 -7.44 -13.84
C PHE A 224 -17.60 -6.35 -14.10
N ALA A 225 -17.71 -5.19 -13.45
CA ALA A 225 -16.75 -4.10 -13.61
C ALA A 225 -15.31 -4.50 -13.24
N LEU A 226 -15.14 -5.29 -12.17
CA LEU A 226 -13.84 -5.76 -11.70
C LEU A 226 -13.19 -6.76 -12.69
N VAL A 227 -13.99 -7.65 -13.28
CA VAL A 227 -13.48 -8.67 -14.22
C VAL A 227 -13.17 -8.06 -15.59
N GLU A 228 -14.01 -7.13 -16.06
CA GLU A 228 -13.84 -6.51 -17.38
C GLU A 228 -12.75 -5.44 -17.43
N ASP A 229 -12.26 -4.95 -16.29
CA ASP A 229 -11.17 -3.98 -16.22
C ASP A 229 -9.80 -4.65 -16.48
N PRO A 230 -9.17 -4.44 -17.65
CA PRO A 230 -7.93 -5.13 -17.97
C PRO A 230 -6.68 -4.44 -17.39
N THR A 231 -6.80 -3.19 -16.90
CA THR A 231 -5.71 -2.55 -16.14
C THR A 231 -5.66 -3.06 -14.72
N GLY A 232 -6.78 -3.59 -14.20
CA GLY A 232 -6.88 -4.17 -12.87
C GLY A 232 -6.96 -3.13 -11.76
N ASP A 233 -6.96 -1.83 -12.07
CA ASP A 233 -6.89 -0.74 -11.10
C ASP A 233 -8.10 -0.79 -10.13
N ASN A 234 -9.30 -1.13 -10.64
CA ASN A 234 -10.48 -1.31 -9.77
C ASN A 234 -10.34 -2.51 -8.84
N LEU A 235 -9.76 -3.61 -9.34
CA LEU A 235 -9.54 -4.79 -8.53
C LEU A 235 -8.48 -4.53 -7.47
N ASP A 236 -7.39 -3.84 -7.80
CA ASP A 236 -6.34 -3.49 -6.84
C ASP A 236 -6.86 -2.58 -5.73
N ALA A 237 -7.67 -1.58 -6.07
CA ALA A 237 -8.34 -0.74 -5.08
C ALA A 237 -9.24 -1.56 -4.13
N LEU A 238 -9.99 -2.53 -4.67
CA LEU A 238 -10.80 -3.44 -3.84
C LEU A 238 -9.95 -4.35 -2.95
N LEU A 239 -8.86 -4.91 -3.47
CA LEU A 239 -7.95 -5.76 -2.70
C LEU A 239 -7.25 -4.97 -1.60
N CYS A 240 -6.89 -3.70 -1.84
CA CYS A 240 -6.45 -2.81 -0.77
C CYS A 240 -7.54 -2.61 0.28
N ALA A 241 -8.81 -2.49 -0.10
CA ALA A 241 -9.92 -2.32 0.84
C ALA A 241 -10.10 -3.58 1.72
N VAL A 242 -9.84 -4.77 1.18
CA VAL A 242 -9.81 -6.02 1.95
C VAL A 242 -8.71 -5.98 3.02
N GLN A 243 -7.47 -5.64 2.66
CA GLN A 243 -6.38 -5.48 3.64
C GLN A 243 -6.70 -4.41 4.70
N THR A 244 -7.34 -3.32 4.27
CA THR A 244 -7.74 -2.22 5.15
C THR A 244 -8.82 -2.65 6.15
N GLY A 245 -9.82 -3.40 5.68
CA GLY A 245 -10.86 -3.97 6.53
C GLY A 245 -10.27 -4.91 7.58
N TRP A 246 -9.31 -5.75 7.19
CA TRP A 246 -8.60 -6.62 8.12
C TRP A 246 -7.79 -5.83 9.15
N ALA A 247 -7.01 -4.84 8.70
CA ALA A 247 -6.25 -3.98 9.61
C ALA A 247 -7.16 -3.28 10.64
N TYR A 248 -8.37 -2.87 10.24
CA TYR A 248 -9.34 -2.29 11.16
C TYR A 248 -9.90 -3.29 12.19
N GLU A 249 -10.15 -4.54 11.79
CA GLU A 249 -10.52 -5.60 12.75
C GLU A 249 -9.38 -5.88 13.74
N GLN A 250 -8.12 -5.65 13.34
CA GLN A 250 -6.93 -5.75 14.21
C GLN A 250 -6.61 -4.45 14.98
N ARG A 251 -7.48 -3.44 15.01
CA ARG A 251 -7.19 -2.12 15.64
C ARG A 251 -6.76 -2.23 17.11
N ASP A 252 -7.34 -3.16 17.86
CA ASP A 252 -7.00 -3.40 19.28
C ASP A 252 -5.64 -4.11 19.45
N GLN A 253 -5.04 -4.56 18.35
CA GLN A 253 -3.72 -5.20 18.23
C GLN A 253 -2.80 -4.39 17.30
N GLY A 254 -2.90 -3.05 17.35
CA GLY A 254 -2.02 -2.17 16.57
C GLY A 254 -2.27 -2.24 15.06
N TYR A 255 -3.49 -2.53 14.62
CA TYR A 255 -3.89 -2.63 13.21
C TYR A 255 -3.18 -3.76 12.44
N GLY A 256 -2.70 -4.79 13.14
CA GLY A 256 -1.92 -5.87 12.52
C GLY A 256 -0.51 -5.44 12.12
N ILE A 257 0.03 -4.41 12.79
CA ILE A 257 1.41 -3.96 12.65
C ILE A 257 2.20 -4.48 13.88
N PRO A 258 3.32 -5.21 13.68
CA PRO A 258 4.15 -5.68 14.78
C PRO A 258 4.66 -4.53 15.66
N SER A 259 4.70 -4.73 16.98
CA SER A 259 5.15 -3.69 17.93
C SER A 259 6.62 -3.33 17.80
N ASP A 260 7.43 -4.23 17.25
CA ASP A 260 8.85 -4.04 16.94
C ASP A 260 9.09 -3.51 15.52
N CYS A 261 8.01 -3.20 14.77
CA CYS A 261 8.12 -2.58 13.47
C CYS A 261 8.86 -1.25 13.56
N ASP A 262 9.83 -1.06 12.68
CA ASP A 262 10.53 0.20 12.54
C ASP A 262 9.59 1.29 11.97
N PRO A 263 9.22 2.33 12.73
CA PRO A 263 8.34 3.38 12.23
C PRO A 263 8.96 4.16 11.06
N LEU A 264 10.29 4.18 10.92
CA LEU A 264 10.94 4.82 9.77
C LEU A 264 10.71 4.06 8.47
N GLU A 265 10.62 2.73 8.53
CA GLU A 265 10.36 1.87 7.37
C GLU A 265 8.86 1.58 7.18
N GLY A 266 8.04 1.61 8.23
CA GLY A 266 6.62 1.30 8.10
C GLY A 266 6.35 -0.18 7.79
N TRP A 267 5.09 -0.48 7.48
CA TRP A 267 4.60 -1.86 7.38
C TRP A 267 3.46 -2.00 6.39
N ILE A 268 3.52 -3.00 5.51
CA ILE A 268 2.38 -3.43 4.70
C ILE A 268 1.42 -4.22 5.61
N VAL A 269 0.14 -3.87 5.65
CA VAL A 269 -0.85 -4.60 6.45
C VAL A 269 -1.36 -5.84 5.71
N ASP A 270 -1.07 -7.03 6.24
CA ASP A 270 -1.61 -8.30 5.75
C ASP A 270 -1.39 -9.43 6.80
N PRO A 271 -2.35 -10.37 6.98
CA PRO A 271 -2.17 -11.50 7.91
C PRO A 271 -0.95 -12.38 7.59
N ASP A 272 -0.54 -12.49 6.33
CA ASP A 272 0.65 -13.28 5.94
C ASP A 272 1.95 -12.67 6.47
N LEU A 273 1.95 -11.38 6.79
CA LEU A 273 3.14 -10.69 7.26
C LEU A 273 3.30 -10.78 8.78
N LEU A 274 2.24 -11.17 9.49
CA LEU A 274 2.30 -11.49 10.92
C LEU A 274 2.88 -12.90 11.18
N SER A 275 2.76 -13.80 10.20
CA SER A 275 3.09 -15.21 10.35
C SER A 275 4.41 -15.56 9.62
N SER A 276 5.55 -15.10 10.15
CA SER A 276 6.88 -15.64 9.79
C SER A 276 7.98 -15.28 10.82
N PRO A 277 9.06 -16.08 10.91
CA PRO A 277 9.68 -16.54 12.15
C PRO A 277 10.63 -15.50 12.78
N TRP A 278 10.09 -14.57 13.56
CA TRP A 278 10.90 -13.60 14.29
C TRP A 278 11.38 -14.09 15.67
N ASP A 279 11.18 -15.36 16.04
CA ASP A 279 11.76 -16.00 17.23
C ASP A 279 13.31 -16.05 17.25
N THR A 280 14.01 -15.39 16.31
CA THR A 280 15.48 -15.32 16.32
C THR A 280 16.08 -13.93 16.05
N TYR A 281 15.29 -12.87 15.85
CA TYR A 281 15.86 -11.53 15.74
C TYR A 281 15.76 -10.80 17.08
N ILE A 282 16.82 -10.94 17.88
CA ILE A 282 17.07 -10.04 19.01
C ILE A 282 17.72 -8.79 18.40
N PRO A 283 17.04 -7.61 18.38
CA PRO A 283 17.71 -6.37 18.01
C PRO A 283 18.89 -6.16 18.98
N PRO A 284 20.05 -5.65 18.51
CA PRO A 284 21.17 -5.39 19.40
C PRO A 284 20.69 -4.46 20.51
N CYS A 285 20.66 -5.02 21.72
CA CYS A 285 20.24 -4.35 22.94
C CYS A 285 20.95 -2.99 23.01
N SER A 286 20.16 -1.92 23.12
CA SER A 286 20.65 -0.58 23.42
C SER A 286 21.36 -0.64 24.77
N ARG A 287 22.70 -0.79 24.73
CA ARG A 287 23.55 -0.44 25.86
C ARG A 287 23.50 1.08 26.05
N PHE A 288 22.48 1.52 26.76
CA PHE A 288 22.64 2.63 27.68
C PHE A 288 23.31 2.05 28.92
N GLU A 289 24.62 2.21 29.03
CA GLU A 289 25.30 2.19 30.32
C GLU A 289 25.84 3.61 30.54
N SER A 290 25.26 4.23 31.57
CA SER A 290 25.75 5.30 32.47
C SER A 290 26.86 6.24 31.98
#